data_AF-A0A0K1U5L9-F1
#
_entry.id   AF-A0A0K1U5L9-F1
#
_cell.length_a   1.000
_cell.length_b   1.000
_cell.length_c   1.000
_cell.angle_alpha   90.00
_cell.angle_beta   90.00
_cell.angle_gamma   90.00
#
_symmetry.space_group_name_H-M   'P 1'
#
loop_
_entity.id
_entity.type
_entity.pdbx_description
1 polymer ?
#
loop_
_entity_poly.entity_id
_entity_poly.type
_entity_poly.pdbx_seq_one_letter_code
_entity_poly.pdbx_strand_id
1 'polypeptide(L)'
;MESINMHEAKTRLSQLVARAAKGEAFIIAKAGKPVARVTAYNSPEAGQQKRIGFMAGEFTMPDDFDRILVAQAETEGFLLFTSDELVARYPGPVRLVQGN
;
A
#
# COMPACT_ATOMS: atom_id res chain seq x y z
N MET A 1 9.50 3.61 -15.71
CA MET A 1 9.56 2.38 -16.52
C MET A 1 9.83 2.79 -17.96
N GLU A 2 10.91 2.31 -18.58
CA GLU A 2 11.32 2.69 -19.94
C GLU A 2 10.31 2.21 -20.99
N SER A 3 10.06 3.01 -22.04
CA SER A 3 9.15 2.65 -23.15
C SER A 3 9.94 2.56 -24.45
N ILE A 4 9.86 1.41 -25.11
CA ILE A 4 10.65 1.05 -26.29
C ILE A 4 9.69 0.79 -27.46
N ASN A 5 9.99 1.36 -28.63
CA ASN A 5 9.16 1.11 -29.81
C ASN A 5 9.28 -0.35 -30.27
N MET A 6 8.19 -0.93 -30.78
CA MET A 6 8.14 -2.28 -31.36
C MET A 6 9.27 -2.54 -32.37
N HIS A 7 9.63 -1.53 -33.18
CA HIS A 7 10.70 -1.67 -34.16
C HIS A 7 12.09 -1.84 -33.52
N GLU A 8 12.33 -1.17 -32.41
CA GLU A 8 13.59 -1.27 -31.66
C GLU A 8 13.59 -2.56 -30.83
N ALA A 9 12.45 -2.91 -30.23
CA ALA A 9 12.28 -4.12 -29.45
C ALA A 9 12.60 -5.39 -30.26
N LYS A 10 12.11 -5.51 -31.50
CA LYS A 10 12.41 -6.68 -32.36
C LYS A 10 13.90 -6.84 -32.67
N THR A 11 14.66 -5.75 -32.73
CA THR A 11 16.07 -5.75 -33.14
C THR A 11 16.98 -6.21 -32.00
N ARG A 12 16.67 -5.80 -30.75
CA ARG A 12 17.48 -6.10 -29.56
C ARG A 12 16.73 -6.89 -28.49
N LEU A 13 15.75 -7.71 -28.89
CA LEU A 13 14.84 -8.40 -27.96
C LEU A 13 15.61 -9.22 -26.91
N SER A 14 16.63 -9.96 -27.32
CA SER A 14 17.43 -10.79 -26.41
C SER A 14 18.09 -9.97 -25.30
N GLN A 15 18.66 -8.80 -25.63
CA GLN A 15 19.26 -7.91 -24.64
C GLN A 15 18.20 -7.34 -23.68
N LEU A 16 17.04 -6.94 -24.22
CA LEU A 16 15.95 -6.40 -23.43
C LEU A 16 15.35 -7.43 -22.47
N VAL A 17 15.20 -8.68 -22.92
CA VAL A 17 14.73 -9.79 -22.07
C VAL A 17 15.75 -10.09 -20.97
N ALA A 18 17.05 -10.08 -21.28
CA ALA A 18 18.10 -10.26 -20.27
C ALA A 18 18.06 -9.16 -19.18
N ARG A 19 17.73 -7.92 -19.55
CA ARG A 19 17.49 -6.81 -18.60
C ARG A 19 16.22 -7.05 -17.78
N ALA A 20 15.11 -7.40 -18.42
CA ALA A 20 13.86 -7.69 -17.72
C ALA A 20 13.99 -8.85 -16.73
N ALA A 21 14.76 -9.89 -17.06
CA ALA A 21 15.06 -11.01 -16.17
C ALA A 21 15.84 -10.59 -14.91
N LYS A 22 16.59 -9.47 -14.96
CA LYS A 22 17.27 -8.85 -13.81
C LYS A 22 16.37 -7.89 -13.02
N GLY A 23 15.10 -7.76 -13.38
CA GLY A 23 14.13 -6.88 -12.73
C GLY A 23 13.92 -5.52 -13.41
N GLU A 24 14.64 -5.23 -14.49
CA GLU A 24 14.46 -3.98 -15.26
C GLU A 24 13.29 -4.11 -16.24
N ALA A 25 12.08 -3.95 -15.72
CA ALA A 25 10.87 -4.00 -16.54
C ALA A 25 10.79 -2.83 -17.54
N PHE A 26 10.22 -3.10 -18.72
CA PHE A 26 10.03 -2.11 -19.78
C PHE A 26 8.69 -2.29 -20.50
N ILE A 27 8.28 -1.27 -21.24
CA ILE A 27 7.07 -1.23 -22.06
C ILE A 27 7.45 -1.34 -23.53
N ILE A 28 6.70 -2.13 -24.29
CA ILE A 28 6.73 -2.11 -25.76
C ILE A 28 5.58 -1.23 -26.24
N ALA A 29 5.88 -0.27 -27.10
CA ALA A 29 4.92 0.65 -27.70
C ALA A 29 4.83 0.49 -29.22
N LYS A 30 3.64 0.66 -29.79
CA LYS A 30 3.38 0.73 -31.24
C LYS A 30 2.79 2.10 -31.57
N ALA A 31 3.47 2.86 -32.44
CA ALA A 31 3.09 4.24 -32.78
C ALA A 31 2.86 5.14 -31.55
N GLY A 32 3.78 5.08 -30.58
CA GLY A 32 3.71 5.84 -29.33
C GLY A 32 2.71 5.32 -28.29
N LYS A 33 1.87 4.34 -28.65
CA LYS A 33 0.89 3.75 -27.72
C LYS A 33 1.47 2.49 -27.06
N PRO A 34 1.46 2.37 -25.73
CA PRO A 34 1.82 1.13 -25.03
C PRO A 34 0.97 -0.06 -25.50
N VAL A 35 1.60 -1.19 -25.79
CA VAL A 35 0.91 -2.42 -26.24
C VAL A 35 1.30 -3.67 -25.44
N ALA A 36 2.45 -3.69 -24.79
CA ALA A 36 2.86 -4.78 -23.92
C ALA A 36 3.78 -4.28 -22.81
N ARG A 37 3.81 -4.99 -21.68
CA ARG A 37 4.78 -4.82 -20.61
C ARG A 37 5.58 -6.10 -20.47
N VAL A 38 6.90 -5.97 -20.39
CA VAL A 38 7.82 -7.10 -20.21
C VAL A 38 8.46 -6.97 -18.83
N THR A 39 8.27 -8.01 -18.01
CA THR A 39 8.82 -8.15 -16.65
C THR A 39 9.49 -9.52 -16.55
N ALA A 40 10.25 -9.79 -15.47
CA ALA A 40 10.73 -11.14 -15.22
C ALA A 40 9.54 -12.10 -15.07
N TYR A 41 9.73 -13.36 -15.48
CA TYR A 41 8.69 -14.39 -15.42
C TYR A 41 8.22 -14.67 -13.98
N ASN A 42 9.16 -14.66 -13.03
CA ASN A 42 8.88 -14.85 -11.61
C ASN A 42 8.53 -13.56 -10.86
N SER A 43 8.33 -12.44 -11.58
CA SER A 43 7.86 -11.21 -10.93
C SER A 43 6.42 -11.41 -10.44
N PRO A 44 6.06 -10.93 -9.24
CA PRO A 44 4.68 -10.99 -8.77
C PRO A 44 3.77 -10.31 -9.79
N GLU A 45 2.69 -10.98 -10.18
CA GLU A 45 1.68 -10.33 -11.01
C GLU A 45 1.10 -9.11 -10.28
N ALA A 46 0.57 -8.14 -11.03
CA ALA A 46 0.00 -6.92 -10.44
C ALA A 46 -1.13 -7.20 -9.43
N GLY A 47 -1.80 -8.37 -9.52
CA GLY A 47 -2.79 -8.84 -8.54
C GLY A 47 -2.20 -9.64 -7.37
N GLN A 48 -0.94 -10.09 -7.45
CA GLN A 48 -0.25 -10.85 -6.41
C GLN A 48 0.58 -9.97 -5.47
N GLN A 49 0.86 -8.73 -5.86
CA GLN A 49 1.44 -7.75 -4.94
C GLN A 49 0.43 -7.42 -3.85
N LYS A 50 0.67 -7.94 -2.64
CA LYS A 50 -0.17 -7.64 -1.47
C LYS A 50 -0.15 -6.12 -1.21
N ARG A 51 -1.28 -5.46 -1.46
CA ARG A 51 -1.45 -4.03 -1.19
C ARG A 51 -1.45 -3.70 0.31
N ILE A 52 -1.74 -4.69 1.14
CA ILE A 52 -1.82 -4.58 2.60
C ILE A 52 -0.78 -5.51 3.25
N GLY A 53 -0.23 -5.09 4.38
CA GLY A 53 0.74 -5.86 5.15
C GLY A 53 2.19 -5.81 4.66
N PHE A 54 2.51 -5.07 3.60
CA PHE A 54 3.90 -4.90 3.13
C PHE A 54 4.77 -4.07 4.09
N MET A 55 4.14 -3.32 5.01
CA MET A 55 4.80 -2.58 6.11
C MET A 55 4.60 -3.26 7.48
N ALA A 56 4.18 -4.52 7.52
CA ALA A 56 4.01 -5.22 8.79
C ALA A 56 5.36 -5.28 9.53
N GLY A 57 5.41 -4.73 10.74
CA GLY A 57 6.63 -4.65 11.54
C GLY A 57 7.50 -3.40 11.29
N GLU A 58 7.22 -2.60 10.26
CA GLU A 58 7.94 -1.35 9.98
C GLU A 58 7.51 -0.20 10.91
N PHE A 59 6.38 -0.36 11.60
CA PHE A 59 5.89 0.57 12.59
C PHE A 59 5.35 -0.18 13.80
N THR A 60 5.63 0.34 14.99
CA THR A 60 5.03 -0.12 16.24
C THR A 60 4.09 0.96 16.72
N MET A 61 2.81 0.61 16.90
CA MET A 61 1.82 1.52 17.46
C MET A 61 2.17 1.81 18.93
N PRO A 62 2.30 3.08 19.33
CA PRO A 62 2.50 3.42 20.74
C PRO A 62 1.32 2.96 21.60
N ASP A 63 1.61 2.56 22.84
CA ASP A 63 0.60 2.07 23.80
C ASP A 63 -0.50 3.12 24.10
N ASP A 64 -0.22 4.40 23.88
CA ASP A 64 -1.11 5.51 24.21
C ASP A 64 -1.72 6.22 22.99
N PHE A 65 -1.65 5.59 21.81
CA PHE A 65 -2.20 6.15 20.56
C PHE A 65 -3.68 6.53 20.68
N ASP A 66 -4.45 5.76 21.45
CA ASP A 66 -5.88 5.98 21.71
C ASP A 66 -6.20 7.31 22.40
N ARG A 67 -5.22 7.93 23.10
CA ARG A 67 -5.42 9.21 23.80
C ARG A 67 -5.81 10.34 22.87
N ILE A 68 -5.46 10.25 21.59
CA ILE A 68 -5.80 11.28 20.60
C ILE A 68 -7.33 11.41 20.47
N LEU A 69 -8.06 10.28 20.49
CA LEU A 69 -9.52 10.27 20.42
C LEU A 69 -10.15 10.94 21.65
N VAL A 70 -9.60 10.66 22.83
CA VAL A 70 -10.07 11.22 24.10
C VAL A 70 -9.81 12.73 24.16
N ALA A 71 -8.60 13.16 23.79
CA ALA A 71 -8.23 14.57 23.76
C ALA A 71 -9.10 15.38 22.77
N GLN A 72 -9.45 14.79 21.63
CA GLN A 72 -10.35 15.44 20.66
C GLN A 72 -11.75 15.62 21.25
N ALA A 73 -12.31 14.56 21.85
CA ALA A 73 -13.64 14.60 22.46
C ALA A 73 -13.71 15.64 23.59
N GLU A 74 -12.68 15.74 24.42
CA GLU A 74 -12.55 16.78 25.45
C GLU A 74 -12.52 18.19 24.87
N THR A 75 -11.70 18.40 23.84
CA THR A 75 -11.52 19.72 23.22
C THR A 75 -12.79 20.21 22.53
N GLU A 76 -13.52 19.31 21.88
CA GLU A 76 -14.74 19.64 21.14
C GLU A 76 -16.01 19.55 21.99
N GLY A 77 -15.92 19.05 23.22
CA GLY A 77 -17.06 18.91 24.13
C GLY A 77 -18.02 17.79 23.75
N PHE A 78 -17.54 16.74 23.08
CA PHE A 78 -18.34 15.58 22.71
C PHE A 78 -18.22 14.44 23.73
N LEU A 79 -19.28 13.64 23.85
CA LEU A 79 -19.25 12.38 24.59
C LEU A 79 -18.78 11.25 23.66
N LEU A 80 -17.62 10.67 23.95
CA LEU A 80 -17.05 9.54 23.23
C LEU A 80 -17.69 8.23 23.71
N PHE A 81 -18.50 7.60 22.86
CA PHE A 81 -18.96 6.24 23.07
C PHE A 81 -18.02 5.26 22.37
N THR A 82 -17.61 4.21 23.06
CA THR A 82 -16.70 3.20 22.52
C THR A 82 -17.11 1.82 22.99
N SER A 83 -16.94 0.79 22.16
CA SER A 83 -17.00 -0.62 22.58
C SER A 83 -15.63 -1.16 22.99
N ASP A 84 -14.57 -0.36 22.87
CA ASP A 84 -13.20 -0.72 23.23
C ASP A 84 -12.96 -0.49 24.73
N GLU A 85 -12.67 -1.57 25.45
CA GLU A 85 -12.40 -1.54 26.88
C GLU A 85 -11.12 -0.80 27.27
N LEU A 86 -10.12 -0.75 26.39
CA LEU A 86 -8.88 -0.01 26.65
C LEU A 86 -9.13 1.49 26.55
N VAL A 87 -9.83 1.92 25.51
CA VAL A 87 -10.20 3.33 25.32
C VAL A 87 -11.10 3.80 26.48
N ALA A 88 -12.04 2.96 26.93
CA ALA A 88 -12.95 3.28 28.03
C ALA A 88 -12.28 3.48 29.40
N ARG A 89 -11.00 3.08 29.57
CA ARG A 89 -10.24 3.29 30.81
C ARG A 89 -9.66 4.69 30.94
N TYR A 90 -9.59 5.45 29.84
CA TYR A 90 -9.04 6.80 29.90
C TYR A 90 -9.98 7.75 30.66
N PRO A 91 -9.42 8.69 31.44
CA PRO A 91 -10.21 9.77 32.01
C PRO A 91 -10.78 10.65 30.90
N GLY A 92 -11.92 11.31 31.16
CA GLY A 92 -12.56 12.20 30.21
C GLY A 92 -14.00 11.81 29.88
N PRO A 93 -14.59 12.41 28.83
CA PRO A 93 -15.97 12.18 28.42
C PRO A 93 -16.07 10.88 27.62
N VAL A 94 -15.67 9.75 28.22
CA VAL A 94 -15.72 8.42 27.58
C VAL A 94 -16.77 7.54 28.25
N ARG A 95 -17.48 6.73 27.45
CA ARG A 95 -18.48 5.76 27.89
C ARG A 95 -18.35 4.45 27.11
N LEU A 96 -18.21 3.35 27.85
CA LEU A 96 -18.27 2.01 27.28
C LEU A 96 -19.71 1.68 26.88
N VAL A 97 -19.90 1.14 25.69
CA VAL A 97 -21.16 0.57 25.22
C VAL A 97 -20.96 -0.92 24.91
N GLN A 98 -21.95 -1.75 25.25
CA GLN A 98 -21.93 -3.14 24.83
C GLN A 98 -22.12 -3.20 23.31
N GLY A 99 -21.15 -3.81 22.61
CA GLY A 99 -21.31 -4.12 21.18
C GLY A 99 -22.45 -5.10 20.98
N ASN A 100 -23.21 -4.95 19.90
CA ASN A 100 -24.22 -5.92 19.46
C ASN A 100 -23.55 -7.17 18.84
#